data_AF-A0A369IAM0-F1
#
_entry.id   AF-A0A369IAM0-F1
#
_cell.length_a   1.000
_cell.length_b   1.000
_cell.length_c   1.000
_cell.angle_alpha   90.00
_cell.angle_beta   90.00
_cell.angle_gamma   90.00
#
_symmetry.space_group_name_H-M   'P 1'
#
loop_
_entity.id
_entity.type
_entity.pdbx_description
1 polymer ?
#
loop_
_entity_poly.entity_id
_entity_poly.type
_entity_poly.pdbx_seq_one_letter_code
_entity_poly.pdbx_strand_id
1 'polypeptide(L)'
;MRRTYLGEFEEVVLLMVAILDGEAYGVTVSQALEEHTGRVVTFGTVHNTLIRLEEKGFVSSQLGGATNERGGRRKRIFQVTALGSRALQEIQQLRHELWQMMPPTKLRLTGL
;
A
#
# COMPACT_ATOMS: atom_id res chain seq x y z
N MET A 1 20.43 11.30 2.12
CA MET A 1 19.02 10.99 1.79
C MET A 1 18.25 10.83 3.10
N ARG A 2 17.13 11.52 3.29
CA ARG A 2 16.25 11.23 4.45
C ARG A 2 15.76 9.80 4.28
N ARG A 3 15.97 8.93 5.29
CA ARG A 3 15.43 7.57 5.26
C ARG A 3 13.91 7.67 5.06
N THR A 4 13.42 6.99 4.04
CA THR A 4 11.99 6.79 3.79
C THR A 4 11.44 5.94 4.94
N TYR A 5 10.84 6.57 5.96
CA TYR A 5 10.17 5.86 7.04
C TYR A 5 8.73 5.53 6.62
N LEU A 6 8.58 4.45 5.85
CA LEU A 6 7.32 3.75 5.67
C LEU A 6 7.22 2.68 6.75
N GLY A 7 6.14 2.72 7.52
CA GLY A 7 5.78 1.57 8.37
C GLY A 7 5.36 0.38 7.51
N GLU A 8 5.44 -0.84 8.05
CA GLU A 8 5.03 -2.06 7.34
C GLU A 8 3.64 -1.93 6.72
N PHE A 9 2.66 -1.43 7.49
CA PHE A 9 1.31 -1.26 6.99
C PHE A 9 1.20 -0.21 5.87
N GLU A 10 1.98 0.88 5.96
CA GLU A 10 1.98 1.92 4.92
C GLU A 10 2.59 1.41 3.61
N GLU A 11 3.64 0.60 3.71
CA GLU A 11 4.23 -0.08 2.55
C GLU A 11 3.24 -1.04 1.89
N VAL A 12 2.55 -1.88 2.68
CA VAL A 12 1.56 -2.82 2.13
C VAL A 12 0.40 -2.06 1.47
N VAL A 13 -0.07 -0.95 2.06
CA VAL A 13 -1.08 -0.09 1.43
C VAL A 13 -0.55 0.51 0.13
N LEU A 14 0.70 1.01 0.11
CA LEU A 14 1.32 1.58 -1.09
C LEU A 14 1.48 0.53 -2.21
N LEU A 15 1.83 -0.71 -1.85
CA LEU A 15 1.84 -1.85 -2.79
C LEU A 15 0.47 -2.11 -3.38
N MET A 16 -0.59 -2.12 -2.56
CA MET A 16 -1.96 -2.32 -3.06
C MET A 16 -2.41 -1.20 -4.00
N VAL A 17 -2.02 0.05 -3.73
CA VAL A 17 -2.28 1.17 -4.67
C VAL A 17 -1.56 0.94 -6.00
N ALA A 18 -0.33 0.45 -5.97
CA ALA A 18 0.42 0.12 -7.19
C ALA A 18 -0.23 -1.02 -7.99
N ILE A 19 -0.74 -2.06 -7.30
CA ILE A 19 -1.38 -3.23 -7.91
C ILE A 19 -2.72 -2.87 -8.56
N LEU A 20 -3.51 -2.01 -7.91
CA LEU A 20 -4.84 -1.62 -8.37
C LEU A 20 -4.83 -0.58 -9.51
N ASP A 21 -3.67 -0.04 -9.88
CA ASP A 21 -3.41 0.81 -11.06
C ASP A 21 -4.60 1.66 -11.56
N GLY A 22 -4.95 2.72 -10.81
CA GLY A 22 -6.03 3.65 -11.19
C GLY A 22 -7.42 3.25 -10.69
N GLU A 23 -7.58 2.08 -10.07
CA GLU A 23 -8.80 1.67 -9.37
C GLU A 23 -8.69 1.78 -7.84
N ALA A 24 -7.56 2.30 -7.34
CA ALA A 24 -7.30 2.42 -5.92
C ALA A 24 -8.11 3.55 -5.27
N TYR A 25 -9.19 3.20 -4.60
CA TYR A 25 -9.87 4.05 -3.63
C TYR A 25 -10.00 3.29 -2.31
N GLY A 26 -10.31 3.99 -1.21
CA GLY A 26 -10.17 3.39 0.13
C GLY A 26 -10.92 2.06 0.31
N VAL A 27 -12.05 1.84 -0.38
CA VAL A 27 -12.80 0.57 -0.30
C VAL A 27 -12.12 -0.54 -1.10
N THR A 28 -11.72 -0.30 -2.35
CA THR A 28 -11.02 -1.32 -3.16
C THR A 28 -9.68 -1.70 -2.53
N VAL A 29 -8.96 -0.73 -1.97
CA VAL A 29 -7.72 -1.01 -1.24
C VAL A 29 -8.00 -1.86 0.01
N SER A 30 -9.05 -1.57 0.78
CA SER A 30 -9.40 -2.42 1.94
C SER A 30 -9.80 -3.85 1.55
N GLN A 31 -10.53 -4.01 0.46
CA GLN A 31 -10.94 -5.33 -0.06
C GLN A 31 -9.72 -6.11 -0.54
N ALA A 32 -8.87 -5.50 -1.37
CA ALA A 32 -7.64 -6.13 -1.86
C ALA A 32 -6.69 -6.54 -0.72
N LEU A 33 -6.57 -5.71 0.34
CA LEU A 33 -5.80 -6.06 1.53
C LEU A 33 -6.33 -7.31 2.21
N GLU A 34 -7.64 -7.41 2.41
CA GLU A 34 -8.27 -8.55 3.04
C GLU A 34 -8.08 -9.82 2.20
N GLU A 35 -8.30 -9.72 0.89
CA GLU A 35 -8.15 -10.82 -0.07
C GLU A 35 -6.72 -11.36 -0.13
N HIS A 36 -5.70 -10.49 -0.13
CA HIS A 36 -4.30 -10.92 -0.29
C HIS A 36 -3.57 -11.22 1.02
N THR A 37 -3.98 -10.64 2.15
CA THR A 37 -3.28 -10.81 3.43
C THR A 37 -4.07 -11.61 4.47
N GLY A 38 -5.37 -11.85 4.24
CA GLY A 38 -6.27 -12.45 5.22
C GLY A 38 -6.57 -11.56 6.43
N ARG A 39 -6.07 -10.31 6.44
CA ARG A 39 -6.27 -9.36 7.53
C ARG A 39 -7.45 -8.44 7.21
N VAL A 40 -8.48 -8.49 8.03
CA VAL A 40 -9.60 -7.53 7.94
C VAL A 40 -9.10 -6.15 8.39
N VAL A 41 -9.10 -5.19 7.47
CA VAL A 41 -8.72 -3.81 7.76
C VAL A 41 -9.88 -2.89 7.42
N THR A 42 -10.27 -2.05 8.38
CA THR A 42 -11.39 -1.13 8.17
C THR A 42 -11.06 -0.07 7.12
N PHE A 43 -12.08 0.30 6.33
CA PHE A 43 -11.98 1.39 5.36
C PHE A 43 -11.36 2.66 5.95
N GLY A 44 -11.76 3.06 7.17
CA GLY A 44 -11.23 4.27 7.81
C GLY A 44 -9.72 4.20 8.07
N THR A 45 -9.21 3.03 8.44
CA THR A 45 -7.77 2.80 8.65
C THR A 45 -6.98 2.91 7.35
N VAL A 46 -7.51 2.31 6.28
CA VAL A 46 -6.93 2.41 4.93
C VAL A 46 -6.97 3.85 4.43
N HIS A 47 -8.10 4.52 4.57
CA HIS A 47 -8.28 5.91 4.14
C HIS A 47 -7.28 6.84 4.84
N ASN A 48 -7.17 6.78 6.17
CA ASN A 48 -6.19 7.59 6.91
C ASN A 48 -4.75 7.30 6.49
N THR A 49 -4.46 6.06 6.10
CA THR A 49 -3.13 5.66 5.63
C THR A 49 -2.83 6.20 4.23
N LEU A 50 -3.81 6.18 3.33
CA LEU A 50 -3.69 6.80 2.01
C LEU A 50 -3.45 8.31 2.11
N ILE A 51 -4.13 9.00 3.05
CA ILE A 51 -3.88 10.43 3.32
C ILE A 51 -2.45 10.66 3.82
N ARG A 52 -1.95 9.86 4.78
CA ARG A 52 -0.55 9.98 5.24
C ARG A 52 0.45 9.70 4.12
N LEU A 53 0.18 8.73 3.25
CA LEU A 53 1.02 8.44 2.09
C LEU A 53 1.02 9.61 1.09
N GLU A 54 -0.11 10.28 0.92
CA GLU A 54 -0.24 11.48 0.08
C GLU A 54 0.52 12.67 0.69
N GLU A 55 0.39 12.91 2.00
CA GLU A 55 1.17 13.92 2.73
C GLU A 55 2.68 13.69 2.64
N LYS A 56 3.10 12.43 2.62
CA LYS A 56 4.51 12.03 2.40
C LYS A 56 4.93 12.10 0.92
N GLY A 57 4.00 12.31 0.00
CA GLY A 57 4.25 12.40 -1.45
C GLY A 57 4.42 11.06 -2.16
N PHE A 58 4.09 9.93 -1.52
CA PHE A 58 4.21 8.59 -2.12
C PHE A 58 3.05 8.23 -3.05
N VAL A 59 1.89 8.84 -2.82
CA VAL A 59 0.74 8.75 -3.72
C VAL A 59 0.24 10.17 -4.03
N SER A 60 -0.47 10.30 -5.13
CA SER A 60 -1.29 11.47 -5.46
C SER A 60 -2.73 11.03 -5.61
N SER A 61 -3.68 11.89 -5.28
CA SER A 61 -5.08 11.58 -5.48
C SER A 61 -5.82 12.58 -6.37
N GLN A 62 -6.87 12.08 -7.02
CA GLN A 62 -7.81 12.88 -7.79
C GLN A 62 -9.23 12.52 -7.37
N LEU A 63 -10.11 13.52 -7.35
CA LEU A 63 -11.54 13.26 -7.21
C LEU A 63 -12.07 12.78 -8.56
N GLY A 64 -12.33 11.47 -8.66
CA GLY A 64 -12.96 10.81 -9.79
C GLY A 64 -14.45 10.53 -9.55
N GLY A 65 -15.19 10.40 -10.65
CA GLY A 65 -16.55 9.88 -10.65
C GLY A 65 -17.63 10.87 -10.21
N ALA A 66 -18.44 11.30 -11.18
CA ALA A 66 -19.89 11.17 -11.06
C ALA A 66 -20.29 10.07 -12.05
N THR A 67 -20.18 8.80 -11.66
CA THR A 67 -20.75 7.73 -12.48
C THR A 67 -22.27 7.78 -12.32
N ASN A 68 -23.00 7.71 -13.44
CA ASN A 68 -24.48 7.77 -13.53
C ASN A 68 -25.21 6.61 -12.79
N GLU A 69 -24.48 5.78 -12.05
CA GLU A 69 -25.06 4.78 -11.17
C GLU A 69 -25.52 5.46 -9.87
N ARG A 70 -26.85 5.53 -9.74
CA ARG A 70 -27.67 5.90 -8.57
C ARG A 70 -26.85 6.27 -7.31
N GLY A 71 -26.62 7.57 -7.11
CA GLY A 71 -26.13 8.11 -5.83
C GLY A 71 -24.89 9.00 -5.88
N GLY A 72 -24.17 9.07 -7.02
CA GLY A 72 -23.29 10.19 -7.39
C GLY A 72 -22.23 10.63 -6.36
N ARG A 73 -21.74 9.74 -5.49
CA ARG A 73 -20.72 10.10 -4.50
C ARG A 73 -19.35 10.13 -5.15
N ARG A 74 -18.69 11.29 -5.11
CA ARG A 74 -17.31 11.48 -5.59
C ARG A 74 -16.38 10.44 -4.94
N LYS A 75 -15.62 9.72 -5.74
CA LYS A 75 -14.60 8.77 -5.30
C LYS A 75 -13.24 9.46 -5.35
N ARG A 76 -12.43 9.32 -4.31
CA ARG A 76 -11.03 9.75 -4.36
C ARG A 76 -10.18 8.57 -4.82
N ILE A 77 -9.61 8.68 -6.00
CA ILE A 77 -8.74 7.68 -6.62
C ILE A 77 -7.30 8.08 -6.32
N PHE A 78 -6.49 7.13 -5.88
CA PHE A 78 -5.08 7.30 -5.55
C PHE A 78 -4.22 6.62 -6.62
N GLN A 79 -3.07 7.21 -6.91
CA GLN A 79 -2.07 6.68 -7.83
C GLN A 79 -0.70 6.84 -7.20
N VAL A 80 0.17 5.85 -7.40
CA VAL A 80 1.55 5.91 -6.89
C VAL A 80 2.33 6.97 -7.65
N THR A 81 3.09 7.79 -6.93
CA THR A 81 4.00 8.77 -7.54
C THR A 81 5.36 8.13 -7.86
N ALA A 82 6.19 8.81 -8.65
CA ALA A 82 7.58 8.38 -8.86
C ALA A 82 8.37 8.22 -7.53
N LEU A 83 8.07 9.04 -6.51
CA LEU A 83 8.65 8.91 -5.18
C LEU A 83 8.17 7.64 -4.48
N GLY A 84 6.88 7.32 -4.58
CA GLY A 84 6.30 6.07 -4.07
C GLY A 84 6.91 4.84 -4.75
N SER A 85 7.03 4.86 -6.07
CA SER A 85 7.64 3.76 -6.83
C SER A 85 9.09 3.52 -6.41
N ARG A 86 9.90 4.58 -6.27
CA ARG A 86 11.27 4.47 -5.79
C ARG A 86 11.33 3.91 -4.38
N ALA A 87 10.46 4.37 -3.48
CA ALA A 87 10.41 3.88 -2.10
C ALA A 87 10.11 2.37 -2.05
N LEU A 88 9.16 1.88 -2.85
CA LEU A 88 8.85 0.45 -2.95
C LEU A 88 10.05 -0.36 -3.46
N GLN A 89 10.74 0.13 -4.49
CA GLN A 89 11.93 -0.53 -5.03
C GLN A 89 13.07 -0.61 -4.00
N GLU A 90 13.36 0.50 -3.31
CA GLU A 90 14.39 0.55 -2.26
C GLU A 90 14.08 -0.42 -1.12
N ILE A 91 12.82 -0.48 -0.68
CA ILE A 91 12.41 -1.38 0.41
C ILE A 91 12.47 -2.84 -0.05
N GLN A 92 11.99 -3.16 -1.25
CA GLN A 92 12.06 -4.51 -1.80
C GLN A 92 13.51 -5.00 -1.91
N GLN A 93 14.41 -4.15 -2.44
CA GLN A 93 15.82 -4.48 -2.58
C GLN A 93 16.48 -4.74 -1.22
N LEU A 94 16.29 -3.83 -0.26
CA LEU A 94 16.84 -3.99 1.09
C LEU A 94 16.33 -5.27 1.76
N ARG A 95 15.02 -5.53 1.70
CA ARG A 95 14.43 -6.75 2.28
C ARG A 95 14.96 -8.01 1.61
N HIS A 96 15.12 -7.99 0.30
CA HIS A 96 15.70 -9.09 -0.46
C HIS A 96 17.15 -9.36 -0.03
N GLU A 97 18.00 -8.33 0.03
CA GLU A 97 19.39 -8.43 0.48
C GLU A 97 19.49 -9.01 1.89
N LEU A 98 18.70 -8.47 2.84
CA LEU A 98 18.66 -8.97 4.21
C LEU A 98 18.22 -10.44 4.28
N TRP A 99 17.25 -10.83 3.45
CA TRP A 99 16.81 -12.22 3.34
C TRP A 99 17.92 -13.14 2.82
N GLN A 100 18.68 -12.71 1.81
CA GLN A 100 19.82 -13.48 1.28
C GLN A 100 20.99 -13.57 2.27
N MET A 101 21.19 -12.55 3.10
CA MET A 101 22.23 -12.57 4.15
C MET A 101 21.89 -13.49 5.32
N MET A 102 20.62 -13.86 5.47
CA MET A 102 20.17 -14.72 6.57
C MET A 102 20.70 -16.15 6.40
N PRO A 103 21.43 -16.71 7.40
CA PRO A 103 21.91 -18.07 7.31
C PRO A 103 20.74 -19.07 7.25
N PRO A 104 20.78 -20.09 6.36
CA PRO A 104 19.65 -20.99 6.09
C PRO A 104 19.18 -21.77 7.34
N THR A 105 20.04 -21.93 8.33
CA THR A 105 19.75 -22.71 9.55
C THR A 105 19.09 -21.90 10.68
N LYS A 106 18.92 -20.58 10.51
CA LYS A 106 18.43 -19.69 11.57
C LYS A 106 16.91 -19.67 11.70
N LEU A 107 16.18 -19.80 10.59
CA LEU A 107 14.72 -19.93 10.63
C LEU A 107 14.34 -21.40 10.73
N ARG A 108 14.34 -21.92 11.95
CA ARG A 108 13.63 -23.17 12.23
C ARG A 108 12.21 -22.82 12.62
N LEU A 109 11.23 -23.32 11.88
CA LEU A 109 9.86 -23.37 12.34
C LEU A 109 9.82 -24.42 13.47
N THR A 110 10.16 -24.02 14.68
CA THR A 110 9.94 -24.85 15.87
C THR A 110 8.44 -24.87 16.15
N GLY A 111 7.78 -25.97 15.79
CA GLY A 111 6.39 -26.25 16.14
C GLY A 111 5.38 -25.90 15.05
N LEU A 112 5.19 -26.82 14.12
CA LEU A 112 3.86 -27.29 13.71
C LEU A 112 3.75 -28.75 14.13
#